data_AF-K8EBM7-F1
#
_entry.id   AF-K8EBM7-F1
#
_cell.length_a   1.000
_cell.length_b   1.000
_cell.length_c   1.000
_cell.angle_alpha   90.00
_cell.angle_beta   90.00
_cell.angle_gamma   90.00
#
_symmetry.space_group_name_H-M   'P 1'
#
loop_
_entity.id
_entity.type
_entity.pdbx_description
1 polymer ?
#
loop_
_entity_poly.entity_id
_entity_poly.type
_entity_poly.pdbx_seq_one_letter_code
_entity_poly.pdbx_strand_id
1 'polypeptide(L)'
;MDATEAHREEEEDQEDQEDVMLFFGRRATPGKCKTRLAKDLMRILMVNEEEEEEEERRRKGETMAARLYEFCTERVLRGFLLGREEMIRGTNVCAPTPRRRYRDGVMKKRLRLVFYVAEKEEVEKVREWLEKKNLLFFGDEDKDDKEEEEEVGVVSLRRRRKIEIEVKAQDESTNDLGLRMIRAINDEISSYASRSPEDVGERSRRVFHVVGTDYPDASWERLEESTKKMRASKPLKNDAPKIGFGKAEDGGFWHLSTTCRLSESLFGSEEEKLVRWSTNHTLEDAKNAARKVGMVPHVEDSYDPLYDIDTLEDVRNWMIATTTNRKEEKSSEVEEDEFTKLVGEVVCMR
;
A
#
# COMPACT_ATOMS: atom_id res chain seq x y z
N MET A 1 -6.21 -31.69 27.05
CA MET A 1 -6.09 -30.33 26.50
C MET A 1 -7.48 -29.87 26.17
N ASP A 2 -7.93 -28.83 26.87
CA ASP A 2 -9.28 -28.29 26.73
C ASP A 2 -9.37 -27.52 25.40
N ALA A 3 -10.46 -27.68 24.64
CA ALA A 3 -10.57 -27.10 23.30
C ALA A 3 -10.53 -25.56 23.31
N THR A 4 -10.88 -24.95 24.44
CA THR A 4 -10.80 -23.52 24.75
C THR A 4 -9.37 -23.03 25.01
N GLU A 5 -8.50 -23.89 25.54
CA GLU A 5 -7.10 -23.57 25.82
C GLU A 5 -6.28 -23.61 24.51
N ALA A 6 -6.53 -24.62 23.67
CA ALA A 6 -5.94 -24.72 22.34
C ALA A 6 -6.37 -23.56 21.40
N HIS A 7 -7.62 -23.10 21.50
CA HIS A 7 -8.07 -21.93 20.73
C HIS A 7 -7.45 -20.62 21.23
N ARG A 8 -7.20 -20.48 22.53
CA ARG A 8 -6.49 -19.31 23.08
C ARG A 8 -5.03 -19.28 22.69
N GLU A 9 -4.33 -20.41 22.75
CA GLU A 9 -2.94 -20.51 22.28
C GLU A 9 -2.84 -20.24 20.76
N GLU A 10 -3.79 -20.73 19.94
CA GLU A 10 -3.83 -20.42 18.51
C GLU A 10 -4.14 -18.94 18.18
N GLU A 11 -4.85 -18.22 19.05
CA GLU A 11 -5.12 -16.77 18.92
C GLU A 11 -3.93 -15.92 19.39
N GLU A 12 -3.28 -16.29 20.49
CA GLU A 12 -2.08 -15.59 21.00
C GLU A 12 -0.88 -15.77 20.06
N ASP A 13 -0.66 -16.98 19.50
CA ASP A 13 0.40 -17.23 18.48
C ASP A 13 0.17 -16.47 17.16
N GLN A 14 -1.06 -16.02 16.89
CA GLN A 14 -1.38 -15.20 15.71
C GLN A 14 -1.17 -13.69 15.94
N GLU A 15 -1.18 -13.22 17.18
CA GLU A 15 -0.98 -11.80 17.54
C GLU A 15 0.51 -11.39 17.45
N ASP A 16 1.45 -12.34 17.53
CA ASP A 16 2.91 -12.06 17.47
C ASP A 16 3.52 -12.12 16.06
N GLN A 17 2.76 -12.47 15.02
CA GLN A 17 3.29 -12.59 13.66
C GLN A 17 3.22 -11.27 12.89
N GLU A 18 4.40 -10.74 12.57
CA GLU A 18 4.59 -9.51 11.81
C GLU A 18 4.36 -9.76 10.30
N ASP A 19 3.30 -9.18 9.73
CA ASP A 19 3.06 -9.18 8.29
C ASP A 19 3.92 -8.12 7.61
N VAL A 20 4.29 -8.36 6.35
CA VAL A 20 5.21 -7.49 5.62
C VAL A 20 4.48 -6.83 4.45
N MET A 21 4.47 -5.49 4.44
CA MET A 21 3.93 -4.67 3.36
C MET A 21 5.08 -4.09 2.54
N LEU A 22 5.10 -4.42 1.25
CA LEU A 22 6.06 -3.95 0.26
C LEU A 22 5.33 -2.97 -0.67
N PHE A 23 5.45 -1.68 -0.39
CA PHE A 23 4.88 -0.64 -1.25
C PHE A 23 5.79 -0.45 -2.46
N PHE A 24 5.22 -0.62 -3.66
CA PHE A 24 5.92 -0.36 -4.90
C PHE A 24 5.48 1.01 -5.43
N GLY A 25 6.44 1.92 -5.54
CA GLY A 25 6.17 3.29 -5.97
C GLY A 25 7.34 3.95 -6.67
N ARG A 26 7.11 5.20 -7.06
CA ARG A 26 8.11 6.09 -7.64
C ARG A 26 8.10 7.40 -6.89
N ARG A 27 9.17 8.18 -6.98
CA ARG A 27 9.08 9.58 -6.55
C ARG A 27 8.12 10.33 -7.48
N ALA A 28 7.23 11.12 -6.89
CA ALA A 28 6.35 12.03 -7.61
C ALA A 28 7.15 13.19 -8.25
N THR A 29 7.72 12.93 -9.42
CA THR A 29 8.52 13.91 -10.17
C THR A 29 7.77 14.33 -11.43
N PRO A 30 7.49 15.64 -11.64
CA PRO A 30 6.87 16.14 -12.87
C PRO A 30 7.60 15.65 -14.11
N GLY A 31 6.84 15.18 -15.10
CA GLY A 31 7.37 14.64 -16.37
C GLY A 31 7.94 13.21 -16.29
N LYS A 32 8.11 12.64 -15.09
CA LYS A 32 8.63 11.27 -14.90
C LYS A 32 7.61 10.27 -14.36
N CYS A 33 6.54 10.74 -13.72
CA CYS A 33 5.47 9.89 -13.19
C CYS A 33 4.13 10.22 -13.85
N LYS A 34 3.22 9.23 -13.87
CA LYS A 34 1.84 9.36 -14.36
C LYS A 34 1.73 10.14 -15.68
N THR A 35 2.54 9.72 -16.67
CA THR A 35 2.68 10.43 -17.95
C THR A 35 1.42 10.42 -18.81
N ARG A 36 0.53 9.42 -18.63
CA ARG A 36 -0.78 9.36 -19.27
C ARG A 36 -1.72 10.43 -18.68
N LEU A 37 -1.88 10.46 -17.36
CA LEU A 37 -2.60 11.52 -16.65
C LEU A 37 -2.07 12.91 -16.99
N ALA A 38 -0.74 13.10 -17.01
CA ALA A 38 -0.14 14.38 -17.40
C ALA A 38 -0.58 14.82 -18.81
N LYS A 39 -0.60 13.90 -19.78
CA LYS A 39 -1.07 14.18 -21.15
C LYS A 39 -2.55 14.52 -21.19
N ASP A 40 -3.39 13.84 -20.41
CA ASP A 40 -4.82 14.14 -20.34
C ASP A 40 -5.08 15.51 -19.72
N LEU A 41 -4.38 15.83 -18.63
CA LEU A 41 -4.43 17.15 -17.98
C LEU A 41 -3.96 18.27 -18.91
N MET A 42 -2.89 18.05 -19.67
CA MET A 42 -2.46 19.00 -20.70
C MET A 42 -3.56 19.26 -21.73
N ARG A 43 -4.24 18.22 -22.22
CA ARG A 43 -5.29 18.36 -23.25
C ARG A 43 -6.49 19.17 -22.78
N ILE A 44 -6.94 18.99 -21.53
CA ILE A 44 -8.05 19.81 -21.00
C ILE A 44 -7.62 21.27 -20.79
N LEU A 45 -6.36 21.50 -20.37
CA LEU A 45 -5.80 22.86 -20.28
C LEU A 45 -5.67 23.53 -21.66
N MET A 46 -5.68 22.78 -22.78
CA MET A 46 -5.70 23.36 -24.12
C MET A 46 -7.03 24.00 -24.53
N VAL A 47 -8.14 23.67 -23.85
CA VAL A 47 -9.48 24.13 -24.24
C VAL A 47 -9.83 25.49 -23.62
N ASN A 48 -9.16 25.89 -22.55
CA ASN A 48 -9.61 27.01 -21.72
C ASN A 48 -8.93 28.36 -21.93
N GLU A 49 -7.77 28.45 -22.59
CA GLU A 49 -7.02 29.72 -22.67
C GLU A 49 -6.37 29.93 -24.05
N GLU A 50 -6.77 31.02 -24.73
CA GLU A 50 -6.03 31.62 -25.82
C GLU A 50 -4.81 32.35 -25.20
N GLU A 51 -3.59 32.05 -25.66
CA GLU A 51 -2.30 32.70 -25.32
C GLU A 51 -1.37 32.08 -24.25
N GLU A 52 -1.60 30.88 -23.69
CA GLU A 52 -0.53 30.20 -22.94
C GLU A 52 0.48 29.48 -23.87
N GLU A 53 1.77 29.78 -23.71
CA GLU A 53 2.85 29.04 -24.37
C GLU A 53 2.73 27.55 -24.04
N GLU A 54 2.78 26.68 -25.06
CA GLU A 54 2.56 25.24 -24.96
C GLU A 54 3.42 24.57 -23.86
N GLU A 55 4.62 25.11 -23.63
CA GLU A 55 5.55 24.64 -22.61
C GLU A 55 5.07 24.90 -21.17
N GLU A 56 4.44 26.04 -20.91
CA GLU A 56 3.89 26.35 -19.58
C GLU A 56 2.74 25.39 -19.22
N ARG A 57 1.87 25.11 -20.18
CA ARG A 57 0.78 24.14 -20.02
C ARG A 57 1.28 22.72 -19.80
N ARG A 58 2.30 22.30 -20.56
CA ARG A 58 2.99 21.02 -20.33
C ARG A 58 3.49 20.93 -18.89
N ARG A 59 4.18 21.96 -18.41
CA ARG A 59 4.68 22.02 -17.05
C ARG A 59 3.54 21.97 -16.01
N LYS A 60 2.42 22.67 -16.25
CA LYS A 60 1.25 22.63 -15.35
C LYS A 60 0.65 21.22 -15.27
N GLY A 61 0.37 20.58 -16.41
CA GLY A 61 -0.19 19.22 -16.46
C GLY A 61 0.72 18.19 -15.80
N GLU A 62 2.03 18.24 -16.07
CA GLU A 62 3.04 17.39 -15.40
C GLU A 62 3.10 17.62 -13.89
N THR A 63 3.02 18.89 -13.45
CA THR A 63 3.05 19.24 -12.03
C THR A 63 1.81 18.72 -11.30
N MET A 64 0.63 18.87 -11.91
CA MET A 64 -0.63 18.39 -11.35
C MET A 64 -0.67 16.86 -11.27
N ALA A 65 -0.24 16.16 -12.31
CA ALA A 65 -0.16 14.69 -12.30
C ALA A 65 0.78 14.19 -11.19
N ALA A 66 1.94 14.83 -11.03
CA ALA A 66 2.87 14.49 -9.95
C ALA A 66 2.26 14.73 -8.57
N ARG A 67 1.57 15.87 -8.35
CA ARG A 67 0.90 16.16 -7.07
C ARG A 67 -0.23 15.18 -6.74
N LEU A 68 -1.04 14.81 -7.74
CA LEU A 68 -2.07 13.78 -7.56
C LEU A 68 -1.45 12.44 -7.15
N TYR A 69 -0.35 12.04 -7.79
CA TYR A 69 0.35 10.80 -7.45
C TYR A 69 1.01 10.87 -6.06
N GLU A 70 1.60 12.01 -5.68
CA GLU A 70 2.17 12.23 -4.35
C GLU A 70 1.10 12.07 -3.26
N PHE A 71 -0.03 12.75 -3.40
CA PHE A 71 -1.13 12.69 -2.44
C PHE A 71 -1.80 11.32 -2.42
N CYS A 72 -1.90 10.64 -3.57
CA CYS A 72 -2.37 9.27 -3.63
C CYS A 72 -1.44 8.33 -2.84
N THR A 73 -0.12 8.45 -3.06
CA THR A 73 0.89 7.64 -2.34
C THR A 73 0.81 7.89 -0.84
N GLU A 74 0.75 9.15 -0.42
CA GLU A 74 0.58 9.53 0.99
C GLU A 74 -0.69 8.91 1.58
N ARG A 75 -1.81 8.99 0.86
CA ARG A 75 -3.10 8.45 1.29
C ARG A 75 -3.06 6.93 1.45
N VAL A 76 -2.44 6.20 0.52
CA VAL A 76 -2.18 4.75 0.63
C VAL A 76 -1.38 4.45 1.89
N LEU A 77 -0.24 5.11 2.09
CA LEU A 77 0.60 4.87 3.27
C LEU A 77 -0.16 5.13 4.58
N ARG A 78 -0.96 6.20 4.63
CA ARG A 78 -1.85 6.48 5.78
C ARG A 78 -2.90 5.39 5.97
N GLY A 79 -3.51 4.88 4.90
CA GLY A 79 -4.46 3.77 4.96
C GLY A 79 -3.88 2.50 5.58
N PHE A 80 -2.58 2.27 5.44
CA PHE A 80 -1.89 1.12 6.06
C PHE A 80 -1.35 1.42 7.47
N LEU A 81 -0.96 2.66 7.76
CA LEU A 81 -0.45 3.08 9.07
C LEU A 81 -1.58 3.31 10.10
N LEU A 82 -2.68 3.90 9.65
CA LEU A 82 -3.72 4.49 10.50
C LEU A 82 -5.10 3.83 10.28
N GLY A 83 -5.29 3.17 9.15
CA GLY A 83 -6.56 2.57 8.75
C GLY A 83 -7.46 3.50 7.92
N ARG A 84 -8.51 2.93 7.32
CA ARG A 84 -9.40 3.59 6.35
C ARG A 84 -10.15 4.80 6.93
N GLU A 85 -10.58 4.73 8.19
CA GLU A 85 -11.32 5.84 8.83
C GLU A 85 -10.46 7.08 9.07
N GLU A 86 -9.16 6.90 9.31
CA GLU A 86 -8.21 8.01 9.54
C GLU A 86 -7.63 8.55 8.23
N MET A 87 -7.60 7.73 7.17
CA MET A 87 -7.20 8.12 5.81
C MET A 87 -8.06 9.25 5.20
N ILE A 88 -9.35 9.31 5.55
CA ILE A 88 -10.36 10.19 4.91
C ILE A 88 -10.56 11.51 5.68
N ARG A 89 -9.93 11.70 6.85
CA ARG A 89 -10.08 12.92 7.66
C ARG A 89 -8.98 13.94 7.32
N GLY A 90 -9.37 15.19 7.05
CA GLY A 90 -8.46 16.31 6.74
C GLY A 90 -7.34 16.56 7.76
N THR A 91 -6.27 17.21 7.30
CA THR A 91 -4.93 17.34 7.91
C THR A 91 -4.82 18.20 9.18
N ASN A 92 -5.91 18.63 9.81
CA ASN A 92 -5.87 19.55 10.96
C ASN A 92 -5.68 18.90 12.34
N VAL A 93 -5.08 17.71 12.42
CA VAL A 93 -4.70 17.14 13.72
C VAL A 93 -3.20 17.25 13.91
N CYS A 94 -2.75 18.35 14.55
CA CYS A 94 -1.45 18.41 15.22
C CYS A 94 -1.31 17.16 16.09
N ALA A 95 -0.50 16.21 15.63
CA ALA A 95 -0.41 14.83 16.10
C ALA A 95 -1.76 14.08 16.06
N PRO A 96 -1.93 13.03 15.23
CA PRO A 96 -3.15 12.24 15.22
C PRO A 96 -3.42 11.74 16.63
N THR A 97 -4.52 12.18 17.23
CA THR A 97 -5.03 11.61 18.46
C THR A 97 -5.88 10.42 18.03
N PRO A 98 -5.43 9.17 18.22
CA PRO A 98 -6.19 8.01 17.80
C PRO A 98 -7.46 8.00 18.65
N ARG A 99 -8.61 8.32 18.06
CA ARG A 99 -9.88 8.33 18.80
C ARG A 99 -10.96 7.56 18.05
N ARG A 100 -11.23 6.40 18.64
CA ARG A 100 -12.56 5.79 18.91
C ARG A 100 -13.05 4.61 18.08
N ARG A 101 -12.18 3.88 17.37
CA ARG A 101 -12.32 2.40 17.23
C ARG A 101 -11.19 1.58 17.83
N TYR A 102 -10.17 2.27 18.36
CA TYR A 102 -9.19 1.79 19.34
C TYR A 102 -9.79 1.85 20.75
N ARG A 103 -10.63 0.89 21.17
CA ARG A 103 -11.11 0.89 22.57
C ARG A 103 -10.07 0.36 23.57
N ASP A 104 -9.03 -0.32 23.08
CA ASP A 104 -7.94 -0.88 23.92
C ASP A 104 -6.52 -0.43 23.51
N GLY A 105 -6.38 0.58 22.63
CA GLY A 105 -5.11 1.32 22.48
C GLY A 105 -3.90 0.56 21.93
N VAL A 106 -4.08 -0.57 21.25
CA VAL A 106 -2.99 -1.31 20.62
C VAL A 106 -3.37 -1.62 19.17
N MET A 107 -2.54 -1.21 18.20
CA MET A 107 -2.55 -1.81 16.87
C MET A 107 -2.20 -3.28 17.10
N LYS A 108 -3.22 -4.16 17.14
CA LYS A 108 -3.04 -5.56 17.56
C LYS A 108 -2.07 -6.34 16.66
N LYS A 109 -1.86 -5.89 15.42
CA LYS A 109 -0.97 -6.53 14.45
C LYS A 109 0.31 -5.71 14.26
N ARG A 110 1.44 -6.40 14.28
CA ARG A 110 2.74 -5.84 13.89
C ARG A 110 2.84 -5.83 12.37
N LEU A 111 3.11 -4.67 11.78
CA LEU A 111 3.38 -4.54 10.36
C LEU A 111 4.83 -4.11 10.17
N ARG A 112 5.56 -4.82 9.31
CA ARG A 112 6.79 -4.31 8.71
C ARG A 112 6.44 -3.61 7.41
N LEU A 113 6.85 -2.36 7.28
CA LEU A 113 6.57 -1.55 6.09
C LEU A 113 7.88 -1.28 5.34
N VAL A 114 7.90 -1.60 4.05
CA VAL A 114 9.04 -1.35 3.17
C VAL A 114 8.55 -0.64 1.92
N PHE A 115 9.10 0.54 1.62
CA PHE A 115 8.83 1.30 0.41
C PHE A 115 9.93 1.08 -0.62
N TYR A 116 9.60 0.38 -1.70
CA TYR A 116 10.48 0.15 -2.84
C TYR A 116 10.30 1.25 -3.89
N VAL A 117 11.31 2.10 -4.01
CA VAL A 117 11.40 3.19 -4.99
C VAL A 117 12.05 2.69 -6.27
N ALA A 118 11.57 3.15 -7.43
CA ALA A 118 12.05 2.67 -8.73
C ALA A 118 13.56 2.83 -8.96
N GLU A 119 14.16 3.92 -8.48
CA GLU A 119 15.58 4.24 -8.69
C GLU A 119 16.31 4.43 -7.36
N LYS A 120 17.52 3.90 -7.24
CA LYS A 120 18.39 4.00 -6.06
C LYS A 120 18.74 5.43 -5.70
N GLU A 121 18.90 6.28 -6.70
CA GLU A 121 19.18 7.72 -6.52
C GLU A 121 18.00 8.50 -5.90
N GLU A 122 16.82 7.89 -5.82
CA GLU A 122 15.62 8.48 -5.22
C GLU A 122 15.40 8.06 -3.77
N VAL A 123 16.11 7.05 -3.26
CA VAL A 123 15.90 6.48 -1.92
C VAL A 123 15.98 7.54 -0.81
N GLU A 124 17.05 8.34 -0.79
CA GLU A 124 17.21 9.39 0.23
C GLU A 124 16.15 10.49 0.10
N LYS A 125 15.82 10.89 -1.13
CA LYS A 125 14.78 11.91 -1.38
C LYS A 125 13.40 11.44 -0.92
N VAL A 126 13.08 10.16 -1.11
CA VAL A 126 11.82 9.58 -0.62
C VAL A 126 11.84 9.48 0.90
N ARG A 127 12.97 9.12 1.52
CA ARG A 127 13.11 9.12 2.98
C ARG A 127 12.88 10.51 3.58
N GLU A 128 13.54 11.54 3.07
CA GLU A 128 13.34 12.93 3.47
C GLU A 128 11.88 13.38 3.29
N TRP A 129 11.24 12.95 2.21
CA TRP A 129 9.83 13.23 1.95
C TRP A 129 8.92 12.58 2.99
N LEU A 130 9.11 11.29 3.30
CA LEU A 130 8.34 10.57 4.32
C LEU A 130 8.52 11.20 5.70
N GLU A 131 9.73 11.65 6.04
CA GLU A 131 10.02 12.37 7.28
C GLU A 131 9.24 13.68 7.35
N LYS A 132 9.33 14.51 6.30
CA LYS A 132 8.61 15.79 6.20
C LYS A 132 7.09 15.63 6.30
N LYS A 133 6.56 14.49 5.83
CA LYS A 133 5.13 14.17 5.87
C LYS A 133 4.68 13.53 7.19
N ASN A 134 5.58 13.36 8.17
CA ASN A 134 5.35 12.64 9.42
C ASN A 134 4.83 11.21 9.19
N LEU A 135 5.33 10.55 8.13
CA LEU A 135 5.06 9.14 7.82
C LEU A 135 6.18 8.23 8.32
N LEU A 136 7.32 8.80 8.74
CA LEU A 136 8.34 8.15 9.56
C LEU A 136 8.11 8.51 11.02
N PHE A 137 7.68 7.54 11.84
CA PHE A 137 7.58 7.75 13.28
C PHE A 137 8.90 7.37 13.94
N PHE A 138 9.66 8.38 14.36
CA PHE A 138 10.72 8.18 15.34
C PHE A 138 10.07 8.21 16.73
N GLY A 139 10.07 7.08 17.42
CA GLY A 139 9.88 7.12 18.87
C GLY A 139 11.12 7.78 19.47
N ASP A 140 10.92 8.84 20.26
CA ASP A 140 12.00 9.39 21.09
C ASP A 140 12.62 8.23 21.88
N GLU A 141 13.93 8.04 21.69
CA GLU A 141 14.71 7.11 22.49
C GLU A 141 14.58 7.48 23.96
N ASP A 142 14.49 6.46 24.80
CA ASP A 142 14.49 6.52 26.26
C ASP A 142 15.46 7.59 26.77
N LYS A 143 14.93 8.76 27.12
CA LYS A 143 15.57 9.58 28.15
C LYS A 143 15.08 9.01 29.46
N ASP A 144 16.04 8.47 30.20
CA ASP A 144 15.89 8.02 31.59
C ASP A 144 15.05 9.00 32.42
N ASP A 145 13.76 8.75 32.53
CA ASP A 145 12.92 9.37 33.55
C ASP A 145 13.26 8.69 34.87
N LYS A 146 14.26 9.25 35.55
CA LYS A 146 14.38 9.12 36.99
C LYS A 146 13.12 9.73 37.61
N GLU A 147 12.39 8.87 38.32
CA GLU A 147 11.45 9.15 39.40
C GLU A 147 11.20 10.64 39.70
N GLU A 148 10.04 11.16 39.30
CA GLU A 148 9.29 12.09 40.14
C GLU A 148 7.80 11.67 40.10
N GLU A 149 7.39 10.96 41.15
CA GLU A 149 6.00 10.95 41.60
C GLU A 149 5.64 12.38 42.01
N GLU A 150 4.65 13.00 41.35
CA GLU A 150 3.45 13.56 41.99
C GLU A 150 2.60 14.42 41.03
N GLU A 151 1.30 14.17 41.15
CA GLU A 151 0.19 15.11 41.02
C GLU A 151 -0.35 15.60 39.65
N VAL A 152 -1.65 15.28 39.49
CA VAL A 152 -2.69 15.86 38.61
C VAL A 152 -2.61 15.55 37.11
N GLY A 153 -3.25 14.43 36.73
CA GLY A 153 -4.15 14.42 35.58
C GLY A 153 -3.54 14.47 34.18
N VAL A 154 -2.28 14.04 34.01
CA VAL A 154 -1.69 13.86 32.68
C VAL A 154 -1.60 12.38 32.37
N VAL A 155 -2.32 11.98 31.32
CA VAL A 155 -2.36 10.62 30.79
C VAL A 155 -0.93 10.12 30.57
N SER A 156 -0.56 9.07 31.32
CA SER A 156 0.60 8.22 31.04
C SER A 156 0.66 7.93 29.54
N LEU A 157 1.60 8.60 28.86
CA LEU A 157 1.95 8.37 27.46
C LEU A 157 2.59 6.99 27.38
N ARG A 158 1.73 5.96 27.34
CA ARG A 158 2.13 4.58 27.09
C ARG A 158 2.98 4.54 25.81
N ARG A 159 4.23 4.12 25.97
CA ARG A 159 5.21 3.65 24.96
C ARG A 159 4.57 3.45 23.57
N ARG A 160 4.63 4.48 22.72
CA ARG A 160 4.20 4.36 21.32
C ARG A 160 5.21 3.49 20.58
N ARG A 161 4.80 2.31 20.14
CA ARG A 161 5.64 1.40 19.33
C ARG A 161 6.01 2.11 18.01
N LYS A 162 7.31 2.10 17.71
CA LYS A 162 7.94 2.69 16.51
C LYS A 162 7.49 1.91 15.26
N ILE A 163 6.73 2.53 14.35
CA ILE A 163 6.47 1.99 13.02
C ILE A 163 7.32 2.82 12.05
N GLU A 164 8.36 2.19 11.51
CA GLU A 164 9.27 2.80 10.55
C GLU A 164 9.01 2.22 9.16
N ILE A 165 8.90 3.07 8.15
CA ILE A 165 8.87 2.66 6.74
C ILE A 165 10.32 2.59 6.26
N GLU A 166 10.83 1.38 6.06
CA GLU A 166 12.15 1.18 5.46
C GLU A 166 12.10 1.54 3.96
N VAL A 167 13.02 2.37 3.46
CA VAL A 167 13.05 2.75 2.03
C VAL A 167 14.16 1.99 1.30
N LYS A 168 13.81 1.28 0.23
CA LYS A 168 14.73 0.50 -0.61
C LYS A 168 14.60 0.86 -2.08
N ALA A 169 15.64 0.55 -2.86
CA ALA A 169 15.57 0.59 -4.31
C ALA A 169 14.96 -0.70 -4.85
N GLN A 170 14.17 -0.62 -5.92
CA GLN A 170 13.81 -1.76 -6.74
C GLN A 170 15.05 -2.29 -7.48
N ASP A 171 14.97 -3.53 -7.96
CA ASP A 171 16.05 -4.12 -8.74
C ASP A 171 16.13 -3.51 -10.15
N GLU A 172 17.12 -2.65 -10.35
CA GLU A 172 17.38 -1.94 -11.61
C GLU A 172 18.01 -2.83 -12.69
N SER A 173 18.41 -4.07 -12.37
CA SER A 173 19.01 -4.98 -13.36
C SER A 173 18.00 -5.52 -14.37
N THR A 174 16.71 -5.29 -14.17
CA THR A 174 15.61 -5.74 -15.03
C THR A 174 14.54 -4.66 -15.18
N ASN A 175 13.90 -4.62 -16.36
CA ASN A 175 12.73 -3.78 -16.59
C ASN A 175 11.41 -4.51 -16.29
N ASP A 176 11.44 -5.80 -15.98
CA ASP A 176 10.24 -6.59 -15.69
C ASP A 176 9.70 -6.26 -14.30
N LEU A 177 8.45 -5.78 -14.24
CA LEU A 177 7.79 -5.44 -12.98
C LEU A 177 7.57 -6.68 -12.10
N GLY A 178 7.19 -7.80 -12.70
CA GLY A 178 6.97 -9.08 -12.01
C GLY A 178 8.21 -9.58 -11.30
N LEU A 179 9.34 -9.59 -12.00
CA LEU A 179 10.61 -10.04 -11.45
C LEU A 179 11.06 -9.14 -10.29
N ARG A 180 10.88 -7.82 -10.41
CA ARG A 180 11.17 -6.88 -9.31
C ARG A 180 10.31 -7.14 -8.07
N MET A 181 9.01 -7.43 -8.25
CA MET A 181 8.12 -7.80 -7.14
C MET A 181 8.55 -9.13 -6.48
N ILE A 182 8.87 -10.15 -7.29
CA ILE A 182 9.33 -11.46 -6.80
C ILE A 182 10.62 -11.34 -6.01
N ARG A 183 11.61 -10.59 -6.52
CA ARG A 183 12.90 -10.37 -5.85
C ARG A 183 12.73 -9.62 -4.53
N ALA A 184 11.89 -8.58 -4.48
CA ALA A 184 11.59 -7.89 -3.23
C ALA A 184 10.98 -8.81 -2.16
N ILE A 185 10.01 -9.65 -2.52
CA ILE A 185 9.43 -10.66 -1.61
C ILE A 185 10.52 -11.61 -1.12
N ASN A 186 11.29 -12.16 -2.06
CA ASN A 186 12.33 -13.13 -1.76
C ASN A 186 13.46 -12.54 -0.89
N ASP A 187 13.80 -11.28 -1.07
CA ASP A 187 14.80 -10.56 -0.27
C ASP A 187 14.31 -10.34 1.16
N GLU A 188 13.05 -9.94 1.36
CA GLU A 188 12.49 -9.82 2.70
C GLU A 188 12.41 -11.19 3.40
N ILE A 189 11.97 -12.24 2.70
CA ILE A 189 11.99 -13.60 3.25
C ILE A 189 13.42 -13.99 3.68
N SER A 190 14.43 -13.72 2.84
CA SER A 190 15.84 -13.98 3.17
C SER A 190 16.33 -13.15 4.36
N SER A 191 15.89 -11.89 4.48
CA SER A 191 16.25 -11.01 5.59
C SER A 191 15.75 -11.57 6.92
N TYR A 192 14.52 -12.08 6.97
CA TYR A 192 14.02 -12.77 8.16
C TYR A 192 14.76 -14.08 8.43
N ALA A 193 15.05 -14.86 7.39
CA ALA A 193 15.76 -16.11 7.53
C ALA A 193 17.17 -15.99 8.13
N SER A 194 17.85 -14.90 7.82
CA SER A 194 19.17 -14.60 8.38
C SER A 194 19.12 -14.08 9.82
N ARG A 195 18.02 -13.42 10.23
CA ARG A 195 17.84 -12.89 11.59
C ARG A 195 17.42 -13.96 12.60
N SER A 196 16.70 -14.97 12.16
CA SER A 196 16.26 -16.09 13.00
C SER A 196 16.01 -17.32 12.11
N PRO A 197 16.96 -18.26 12.04
CA PRO A 197 16.80 -19.49 11.25
C PRO A 197 15.62 -20.36 11.72
N GLU A 198 15.23 -20.24 12.99
CA GLU A 198 14.08 -20.93 13.59
C GLU A 198 12.73 -20.32 13.16
N ASP A 199 12.73 -19.04 12.74
CA ASP A 199 11.56 -18.32 12.19
C ASP A 199 11.24 -18.69 10.73
N VAL A 200 12.06 -19.49 10.05
CA VAL A 200 11.85 -19.92 8.65
C VAL A 200 11.17 -21.29 8.57
N GLY A 201 10.96 -21.94 9.71
CA GLY A 201 10.23 -23.20 9.79
C GLY A 201 8.74 -23.04 9.47
N GLU A 202 8.05 -24.17 9.30
CA GLU A 202 6.60 -24.34 9.02
C GLU A 202 5.63 -23.53 9.93
N ARG A 203 6.14 -22.80 10.94
CA ARG A 203 5.40 -21.98 11.90
C ARG A 203 5.32 -20.48 11.57
N SER A 204 6.17 -19.96 10.67
CA SER A 204 6.04 -18.56 10.22
C SER A 204 4.87 -18.42 9.25
N ARG A 205 3.70 -18.00 9.72
CA ARG A 205 2.52 -17.65 8.89
C ARG A 205 2.54 -16.17 8.48
N ARG A 206 3.74 -15.56 8.41
CA ARG A 206 3.92 -14.19 7.93
C ARG A 206 3.45 -14.11 6.48
N VAL A 207 2.63 -13.13 6.19
CA VAL A 207 2.17 -12.87 4.82
C VAL A 207 2.95 -11.68 4.27
N PHE A 208 3.50 -11.86 3.07
CA PHE A 208 4.19 -10.84 2.31
C PHE A 208 3.21 -10.28 1.28
N HIS A 209 2.95 -8.98 1.37
CA HIS A 209 2.06 -8.26 0.49
C HIS A 209 2.86 -7.27 -0.34
N VAL A 210 2.75 -7.32 -1.67
CA VAL A 210 3.20 -6.23 -2.55
C VAL A 210 2.00 -5.36 -2.89
N VAL A 211 2.10 -4.05 -2.74
CA VAL A 211 1.00 -3.10 -2.88
C VAL A 211 1.39 -1.94 -3.81
N GLY A 212 0.54 -1.62 -4.78
CA GLY A 212 0.67 -0.43 -5.61
C GLY A 212 0.35 0.85 -4.84
N THR A 213 1.06 1.94 -5.13
CA THR A 213 0.93 3.23 -4.43
C THR A 213 -0.02 4.22 -5.11
N ASP A 214 -0.67 3.80 -6.19
CA ASP A 214 -1.56 4.59 -7.04
C ASP A 214 -3.05 4.27 -6.85
N TYR A 215 -3.41 3.55 -5.79
CA TYR A 215 -4.79 3.19 -5.45
C TYR A 215 -5.24 3.92 -4.18
N PRO A 216 -5.85 5.12 -4.26
CA PRO A 216 -6.06 6.01 -3.11
C PRO A 216 -6.96 5.45 -1.99
N ASP A 217 -7.69 4.37 -2.24
CA ASP A 217 -8.51 3.69 -1.23
C ASP A 217 -7.95 2.32 -0.80
N ALA A 218 -6.72 2.00 -1.20
CA ALA A 218 -5.99 0.84 -0.69
C ALA A 218 -5.65 1.06 0.80
N SER A 219 -5.98 0.07 1.62
CA SER A 219 -5.75 0.12 3.06
C SER A 219 -5.52 -1.28 3.62
N TRP A 220 -5.02 -1.35 4.85
CA TRP A 220 -4.77 -2.63 5.52
C TRP A 220 -6.06 -3.45 5.68
N GLU A 221 -7.19 -2.81 5.97
CA GLU A 221 -8.48 -3.49 6.16
C GLU A 221 -8.92 -4.24 4.90
N ARG A 222 -8.54 -3.75 3.71
CA ARG A 222 -8.82 -4.43 2.45
C ARG A 222 -8.00 -5.70 2.25
N LEU A 223 -6.87 -5.86 2.93
CA LEU A 223 -6.04 -7.07 2.84
C LEU A 223 -6.43 -8.17 3.83
N GLU A 224 -7.31 -7.89 4.80
CA GLU A 224 -7.58 -8.83 5.88
C GLU A 224 -8.04 -10.21 5.39
N GLU A 225 -8.85 -10.25 4.35
CA GLU A 225 -9.37 -11.51 3.80
C GLU A 225 -8.25 -12.33 3.13
N SER A 226 -7.42 -11.69 2.31
CA SER A 226 -6.25 -12.27 1.64
C SER A 226 -5.27 -12.78 2.70
N THR A 227 -4.93 -11.97 3.69
CA THR A 227 -4.07 -12.39 4.81
C THR A 227 -4.65 -13.62 5.51
N LYS A 228 -5.95 -13.64 5.84
CA LYS A 228 -6.62 -14.81 6.45
C LYS A 228 -6.54 -16.04 5.55
N LYS A 229 -6.79 -15.90 4.24
CA LYS A 229 -6.75 -17.00 3.26
C LYS A 229 -5.35 -17.57 3.03
N MET A 230 -4.35 -16.68 3.01
CA MET A 230 -2.93 -17.05 2.93
C MET A 230 -2.49 -17.82 4.18
N ARG A 231 -2.94 -17.40 5.37
CA ARG A 231 -2.65 -18.09 6.65
C ARG A 231 -3.40 -19.41 6.82
N ALA A 232 -4.62 -19.51 6.28
CA ALA A 232 -5.47 -20.70 6.42
C ALA A 232 -4.94 -21.93 5.66
N SER A 233 -3.97 -21.77 4.75
CA SER A 233 -3.18 -22.92 4.27
C SER A 233 -2.29 -23.42 5.41
N LYS A 234 -2.77 -24.41 6.16
CA LYS A 234 -1.85 -25.28 6.89
C LYS A 234 -0.99 -25.96 5.82
N PRO A 235 0.36 -25.87 5.85
CA PRO A 235 1.18 -26.68 4.97
C PRO A 235 1.04 -28.13 5.40
N LEU A 236 -0.02 -28.81 4.96
CA LEU A 236 0.03 -30.25 4.81
C LEU A 236 1.07 -30.50 3.72
N LYS A 237 1.90 -31.54 3.87
CA LYS A 237 3.02 -31.87 2.95
C LYS A 237 2.69 -31.90 1.44
N ASN A 238 1.41 -31.85 1.07
CA ASN A 238 0.90 -31.95 -0.30
C ASN A 238 0.03 -30.77 -0.74
N ASP A 239 -0.18 -29.72 0.07
CA ASP A 239 -0.97 -28.57 -0.37
C ASP A 239 -0.14 -27.67 -1.29
N ALA A 240 -0.71 -27.36 -2.45
CA ALA A 240 -0.11 -26.44 -3.40
C ALA A 240 0.01 -25.03 -2.78
N PRO A 241 1.15 -24.33 -2.95
CA PRO A 241 1.33 -22.99 -2.40
C PRO A 241 0.29 -22.02 -2.97
N LYS A 242 -0.21 -21.10 -2.15
CA LYS A 242 -1.21 -20.11 -2.53
C LYS A 242 -0.57 -18.79 -2.92
N ILE A 243 -1.26 -18.05 -3.77
CA ILE A 243 -0.94 -16.65 -4.10
C ILE A 243 -2.23 -15.85 -4.14
N GLY A 244 -2.27 -14.72 -3.47
CA GLY A 244 -3.40 -13.79 -3.43
C GLY A 244 -3.22 -12.65 -4.44
N PHE A 245 -4.31 -12.22 -5.06
CA PHE A 245 -4.35 -11.02 -5.88
C PHE A 245 -5.57 -10.17 -5.52
N GLY A 246 -5.36 -8.87 -5.35
CA GLY A 246 -6.45 -7.91 -5.22
C GLY A 246 -6.81 -7.36 -6.57
N LYS A 247 -8.01 -7.65 -7.08
CA LYS A 247 -8.46 -7.17 -8.38
C LYS A 247 -8.57 -5.64 -8.40
N ALA A 248 -8.02 -5.03 -9.45
CA ALA A 248 -8.21 -3.62 -9.78
C ALA A 248 -9.22 -3.47 -10.93
N GLU A 249 -9.83 -2.29 -11.06
CA GLU A 249 -10.87 -2.04 -12.07
C GLU A 249 -10.31 -2.05 -13.50
N ASP A 250 -9.05 -1.67 -13.69
CA ASP A 250 -8.35 -1.63 -14.97
C ASP A 250 -8.07 -3.02 -15.58
N GLY A 251 -8.36 -4.11 -14.86
CA GLY A 251 -8.03 -5.49 -15.23
C GLY A 251 -6.65 -5.97 -14.75
N GLY A 252 -5.94 -5.12 -14.01
CA GLY A 252 -4.74 -5.44 -13.24
C GLY A 252 -5.04 -5.88 -11.81
N PHE A 253 -4.04 -5.73 -10.96
CA PHE A 253 -4.16 -5.99 -9.52
C PHE A 253 -3.45 -4.92 -8.71
N TRP A 254 -4.08 -4.51 -7.61
CA TRP A 254 -3.54 -3.49 -6.71
C TRP A 254 -2.61 -4.08 -5.64
N HIS A 255 -2.73 -5.39 -5.37
CA HIS A 255 -1.81 -6.12 -4.51
C HIS A 255 -1.58 -7.57 -4.95
N LEU A 256 -0.47 -8.13 -4.48
CA LEU A 256 -0.10 -9.54 -4.55
C LEU A 256 0.25 -10.04 -3.14
N SER A 257 -0.15 -11.27 -2.76
CA SER A 257 0.11 -11.83 -1.43
C SER A 257 0.65 -13.26 -1.49
N THR A 258 1.59 -13.60 -0.62
CA THR A 258 2.13 -14.96 -0.50
C THR A 258 2.70 -15.20 0.90
N THR A 259 2.85 -16.46 1.29
CA THR A 259 3.57 -16.87 2.51
C THR A 259 4.92 -17.53 2.20
N CYS A 260 5.24 -17.72 0.92
CA CYS A 260 6.42 -18.48 0.50
C CYS A 260 7.25 -17.73 -0.53
N ARG A 261 8.49 -18.19 -0.68
CA ARG A 261 9.36 -17.76 -1.77
C ARG A 261 8.71 -18.05 -3.11
N LEU A 262 8.88 -17.13 -4.04
CA LEU A 262 8.35 -17.25 -5.40
C LEU A 262 9.49 -17.60 -6.36
N SER A 263 9.20 -18.43 -7.35
CA SER A 263 10.13 -18.67 -8.46
C SER A 263 10.31 -17.39 -9.25
N GLU A 264 11.55 -17.04 -9.64
CA GLU A 264 11.80 -15.90 -10.54
C GLU A 264 11.14 -16.09 -11.92
N SER A 265 10.83 -17.33 -12.30
CA SER A 265 10.09 -17.65 -13.52
C SER A 265 8.57 -17.64 -13.37
N LEU A 266 8.03 -17.25 -12.22
CA LEU A 266 6.58 -17.28 -11.93
C LEU A 266 5.76 -16.57 -13.01
N PHE A 267 6.21 -15.38 -13.45
CA PHE A 267 5.53 -14.58 -14.47
C PHE A 267 6.13 -14.74 -15.89
N GLY A 268 6.96 -15.77 -16.08
CA GLY A 268 7.70 -16.02 -17.31
C GLY A 268 8.99 -15.23 -17.39
N SER A 269 9.84 -15.57 -18.38
CA SER A 269 10.97 -14.74 -18.77
C SER A 269 10.52 -13.56 -19.65
N GLU A 270 11.40 -12.59 -19.89
CA GLU A 270 11.16 -11.51 -20.86
C GLU A 270 10.84 -12.03 -22.27
N GLU A 271 11.29 -13.24 -22.60
CA GLU A 271 11.00 -13.92 -23.88
C GLU A 271 9.64 -14.63 -23.87
N GLU A 272 9.28 -15.31 -22.78
CA GLU A 272 8.01 -16.04 -22.66
C GLU A 272 6.80 -15.11 -22.48
N LYS A 273 6.99 -13.94 -21.83
CA LYS A 273 5.95 -12.92 -21.58
C LYS A 273 4.62 -13.51 -21.12
N LEU A 274 4.65 -14.37 -20.10
CA LEU A 274 3.41 -14.99 -19.59
C LEU A 274 2.46 -13.96 -18.99
N VAL A 275 2.98 -12.81 -18.53
CA VAL A 275 2.19 -11.67 -18.07
C VAL A 275 2.43 -10.46 -18.95
N ARG A 276 1.35 -9.94 -19.54
CA ARG A 276 1.37 -8.70 -20.30
C ARG A 276 1.05 -7.53 -19.38
N TRP A 277 2.10 -6.93 -18.81
CA TRP A 277 2.01 -5.75 -17.97
C TRP A 277 1.32 -4.57 -18.68
N SER A 278 0.64 -3.72 -17.89
CA SER A 278 -0.07 -2.52 -18.37
C SER A 278 -1.21 -2.84 -19.36
N THR A 279 -1.89 -3.97 -19.19
CA THR A 279 -3.08 -4.34 -19.96
C THR A 279 -4.24 -4.75 -19.05
N ASN A 280 -5.47 -4.71 -19.57
CA ASN A 280 -6.65 -5.18 -18.87
C ASN A 280 -6.75 -6.71 -18.72
N HIS A 281 -5.71 -7.43 -19.13
CA HIS A 281 -5.57 -8.88 -18.95
C HIS A 281 -4.50 -9.24 -17.93
N THR A 282 -3.82 -8.26 -17.33
CA THR A 282 -2.67 -8.48 -16.43
C THR A 282 -3.02 -9.44 -15.29
N LEU A 283 -4.18 -9.28 -14.63
CA LEU A 283 -4.60 -10.18 -13.56
C LEU A 283 -4.88 -11.61 -14.06
N GLU A 284 -5.55 -11.76 -15.19
CA GLU A 284 -5.86 -13.09 -15.72
C GLU A 284 -4.59 -13.82 -16.16
N ASP A 285 -3.68 -13.11 -16.82
CA ASP A 285 -2.36 -13.62 -17.18
C ASP A 285 -1.57 -14.06 -15.93
N ALA A 286 -1.54 -13.24 -14.88
CA ALA A 286 -0.86 -13.55 -13.62
C ALA A 286 -1.44 -14.79 -12.91
N LYS A 287 -2.76 -14.95 -12.92
CA LYS A 287 -3.43 -16.16 -12.41
C LYS A 287 -3.04 -17.41 -13.20
N ASN A 288 -2.98 -17.31 -14.52
CA ASN A 288 -2.60 -18.42 -15.38
C ASN A 288 -1.12 -18.79 -15.22
N ALA A 289 -0.25 -17.80 -15.06
CA ALA A 289 1.16 -18.00 -14.77
C ALA A 289 1.37 -18.69 -13.41
N ALA A 290 0.63 -18.27 -12.37
CA ALA A 290 0.61 -18.95 -11.07
C ALA A 290 0.18 -20.42 -11.16
N ARG A 291 -0.92 -20.71 -11.87
CA ARG A 291 -1.38 -22.09 -12.08
C ARG A 291 -0.34 -22.94 -12.82
N LYS A 292 0.35 -22.35 -13.81
CA LYS A 292 1.39 -23.04 -14.61
C LYS A 292 2.53 -23.54 -13.74
N VAL A 293 2.89 -22.81 -12.68
CA VAL A 293 3.94 -23.22 -11.73
C VAL A 293 3.40 -23.99 -10.51
N GLY A 294 2.14 -24.44 -10.55
CA GLY A 294 1.52 -25.26 -9.52
C GLY A 294 1.04 -24.49 -8.29
N MET A 295 0.91 -23.15 -8.37
CA MET A 295 0.29 -22.35 -7.30
C MET A 295 -1.22 -22.26 -7.46
N VAL A 296 -1.92 -22.08 -6.34
CA VAL A 296 -3.38 -21.85 -6.31
C VAL A 296 -3.64 -20.34 -6.18
N PRO A 297 -4.08 -19.65 -7.26
CA PRO A 297 -4.42 -18.25 -7.18
C PRO A 297 -5.75 -18.06 -6.46
N HIS A 298 -5.76 -17.16 -5.47
CA HIS A 298 -6.96 -16.61 -4.85
C HIS A 298 -7.09 -15.15 -5.29
N VAL A 299 -8.30 -14.74 -5.68
CA VAL A 299 -8.59 -13.36 -6.08
C VAL A 299 -9.58 -12.77 -5.09
N GLU A 300 -9.23 -11.63 -4.54
CA GLU A 300 -10.18 -10.76 -3.86
C GLU A 300 -10.93 -9.95 -4.91
N ASP A 301 -12.25 -10.16 -4.97
CA ASP A 301 -13.17 -9.39 -5.78
C ASP A 301 -14.11 -8.66 -4.81
N SER A 302 -13.70 -7.46 -4.42
CA SER A 302 -14.48 -6.58 -3.56
C SER A 302 -15.61 -5.95 -4.38
N TYR A 303 -16.81 -5.86 -3.80
CA TYR A 303 -17.93 -5.09 -4.39
C TYR A 303 -17.63 -3.59 -4.49
N ASP A 304 -16.63 -3.10 -3.76
CA ASP A 304 -16.11 -1.74 -3.79
C ASP A 304 -14.79 -1.74 -4.60
N PRO A 305 -14.82 -1.44 -5.92
CA PRO A 305 -13.65 -1.53 -6.79
C PRO A 305 -12.58 -0.51 -6.41
N LEU A 306 -11.32 -0.84 -6.67
CA LEU A 306 -10.20 0.08 -6.54
C LEU A 306 -9.77 0.60 -7.91
N TYR A 307 -9.66 1.92 -8.00
CA TYR A 307 -9.25 2.65 -9.19
C TYR A 307 -7.77 3.03 -9.06
N ASP A 308 -6.96 2.69 -10.05
CA ASP A 308 -5.59 3.17 -10.19
C ASP A 308 -5.61 4.58 -10.79
N ILE A 309 -4.89 5.52 -10.20
CA ILE A 309 -4.85 6.89 -10.71
C ILE A 309 -3.80 6.99 -11.81
N ASP A 310 -4.14 6.62 -13.06
CA ASP A 310 -3.21 6.66 -14.20
C ASP A 310 -3.65 7.58 -15.35
N THR A 311 -4.95 7.83 -15.48
CA THR A 311 -5.56 8.71 -16.48
C THR A 311 -6.57 9.67 -15.85
N LEU A 312 -7.01 10.68 -16.60
CA LEU A 312 -8.07 11.57 -16.13
C LEU A 312 -9.42 10.84 -15.97
N GLU A 313 -9.65 9.79 -16.77
CA GLU A 313 -10.83 8.95 -16.65
C GLU A 313 -10.86 8.21 -15.31
N ASP A 314 -9.72 7.67 -14.88
CA ASP A 314 -9.63 6.99 -13.58
C ASP A 314 -9.89 7.94 -12.41
N VAL A 315 -9.35 9.16 -12.48
CA VAL A 315 -9.60 10.22 -11.49
C VAL A 315 -11.11 10.54 -11.40
N ARG A 316 -11.79 10.63 -12.54
CA ARG A 316 -13.24 10.88 -12.60
C ARG A 316 -14.04 9.70 -12.04
N ASN A 317 -13.70 8.48 -12.44
CA ASN A 317 -14.37 7.27 -11.97
C ASN A 317 -14.20 7.09 -10.46
N TRP A 318 -13.00 7.34 -9.95
CA TRP A 318 -12.73 7.35 -8.52
C TRP A 318 -13.57 8.39 -7.76
N MET A 319 -13.69 9.61 -8.29
CA MET A 319 -14.50 10.67 -7.68
C MET A 319 -15.99 10.31 -7.66
N ILE A 320 -16.50 9.71 -8.74
CA ILE A 320 -17.90 9.24 -8.83
C ILE A 320 -18.16 8.14 -7.81
N ALA A 321 -17.29 7.13 -7.73
CA ALA A 321 -17.42 6.03 -6.78
C ALA A 321 -17.37 6.54 -5.32
N THR A 322 -16.39 7.39 -5.00
CA THR A 322 -16.23 7.98 -3.66
C THR A 322 -17.43 8.82 -3.25
N THR A 323 -17.95 9.65 -4.16
CA THR A 323 -19.11 10.51 -3.89
C THR A 323 -20.39 9.70 -3.68
N THR A 324 -20.54 8.59 -4.42
CA THR A 324 -21.71 7.69 -4.29
C THR A 324 -21.70 7.01 -2.92
N ASN A 325 -20.55 6.45 -2.53
CA ASN A 325 -20.38 5.80 -1.22
C ASN A 325 -20.62 6.78 -0.05
N ARG A 326 -20.14 8.03 -0.16
CA ARG A 326 -20.37 9.08 0.86
C ARG A 326 -21.85 9.49 1.02
N LYS A 327 -22.68 9.40 -0.03
CA LYS A 327 -24.12 9.72 0.05
C LYS A 327 -24.92 8.65 0.79
N GLU A 328 -24.45 7.40 0.75
CA GLU A 328 -25.08 6.28 1.46
C GLU A 328 -24.73 6.29 2.95
N GLU A 329 -23.52 6.73 3.30
CA GLU A 329 -23.09 6.97 4.67
C GLU A 329 -23.64 8.31 5.19
N LYS A 330 -24.80 8.29 5.86
CA LYS A 330 -25.37 9.47 6.56
C LYS A 330 -24.40 10.00 7.63
N SER A 331 -23.45 10.85 7.27
CA SER A 331 -22.50 11.42 8.22
C SER A 331 -22.01 12.81 7.78
N SER A 332 -21.96 13.68 8.79
CA SER A 332 -21.55 15.10 8.88
C SER A 332 -20.38 15.57 8.01
N GLU A 333 -20.28 16.89 7.82
CA GLU A 333 -19.13 17.65 7.28
C GLU A 333 -17.76 17.07 7.71
N VAL A 334 -17.24 16.12 6.94
CA VAL A 334 -15.85 15.67 7.06
C VAL A 334 -15.02 16.60 6.20
N GLU A 335 -14.05 17.27 6.80
CA GLU A 335 -13.08 18.07 6.05
C GLU A 335 -12.35 17.17 5.04
N GLU A 336 -12.45 17.48 3.75
CA GLU A 336 -11.83 16.70 2.70
C GLU A 336 -10.30 16.72 2.81
N ASP A 337 -9.68 15.56 2.61
CA ASP A 337 -8.22 15.43 2.51
C ASP A 337 -7.68 16.10 1.24
N GLU A 338 -6.37 16.35 1.22
CA GLU A 338 -5.71 17.07 0.13
C GLU A 338 -5.84 16.37 -1.22
N PHE A 339 -5.87 15.03 -1.25
CA PHE A 339 -6.08 14.27 -2.48
C PHE A 339 -7.49 14.52 -3.03
N THR A 340 -8.53 14.36 -2.19
CA THR A 340 -9.92 14.60 -2.60
C THR A 340 -10.12 16.04 -3.10
N LYS A 341 -9.56 17.04 -2.40
CA LYS A 341 -9.63 18.46 -2.82
C LYS A 341 -9.02 18.66 -4.21
N LEU A 342 -7.81 18.14 -4.46
CA LEU A 342 -7.13 18.27 -5.75
C LEU A 342 -7.87 17.52 -6.87
N VAL A 343 -8.43 16.35 -6.57
CA VAL A 343 -9.30 15.63 -7.53
C VAL A 343 -10.53 16.47 -7.88
N GLY A 344 -11.15 17.11 -6.90
CA GLY A 344 -12.27 18.03 -7.13
C GLY A 344 -11.91 19.17 -8.09
N GLU A 345 -10.76 19.81 -7.89
CA GLU A 345 -10.24 20.83 -8.80
C GLU A 345 -10.05 20.27 -10.22
N VAL A 346 -9.37 19.13 -10.36
CA VAL A 346 -9.06 18.48 -11.63
C VAL A 346 -10.32 18.07 -12.40
N VAL A 347 -11.30 17.48 -11.73
CA VAL A 347 -12.55 17.04 -12.37
C VAL A 347 -13.41 18.23 -12.81
N CYS A 348 -13.28 19.37 -12.13
CA CYS A 348 -14.00 20.61 -12.47
C CYS A 348 -13.33 21.42 -13.60
N MET A 349 -12.08 21.11 -13.97
CA MET A 349 -11.44 21.69 -15.15
C MET A 349 -12.17 21.22 -16.41
N ARG A 350 -12.72 22.17 -17.18
CA ARG A 350 -13.48 21.88 -18.40
C ARG A 350 -12.60 21.80 -19.63
#